data_AF-A0A2E3K652-F1
#
_entry.id   AF-A0A2E3K652-F1
#
_cell.length_a   1.000
_cell.length_b   1.000
_cell.length_c   1.000
_cell.angle_alpha   90.00
_cell.angle_beta   90.00
_cell.angle_gamma   90.00
#
_symmetry.space_group_name_H-M   'P 1'
#
loop_
_entity.id
_entity.type
_entity.pdbx_description
1 polymer ?
#
loop_
_entity_poly.entity_id
_entity_poly.type
_entity_poly.pdbx_seq_one_letter_code
_entity_poly.pdbx_strand_id
1 'polypeptide(L)'
;MSKMPLWNSDDAAIATGAAKKAEWCANGVSIDTRTLNKGDLFIALRGPKHDGHHYIAEAMAKGAAAVIADRKTEKCSSNTPILYVADTLEALRNLGKYARRRTSANIIAVTGSAGKTGTKDALFHVLSSQGKTTASIASYNNHFGVPLSLARMHADDKFGIFEIGMNQKGEIASLTKMVLPHIVIITTIEAAHIEFFKNLEEIADAKAEIFQGLDRNGTAILNMDNTQFTRLQKSANQQKIKNIISFGRKNTANAKIISSTISSEGSNIEAVICGQHIRYWLNLQGVHQITNSLAVLATIHALNANLESAAKILGKIEALPGRGKHHKLLLPSGTFTLIDESYNANPASMKAAIQVLGSIQIAFHGRRIAVLGDMKELGRESKKFHADLSKYLVNNGIDRVYATGDEIKAMFDELPQKIQGKFSSCVEIVLEHLLEELSRDDVVMVKGSFTSGMRHVVSVLRDKFSRSDQKTRKQEGQYVI
;
A
#
# COMPACT_ATOMS: atom_id res chain seq x y z
N MET A 1 6.03 -20.83 27.38
CA MET A 1 7.14 -19.85 27.42
C MET A 1 6.53 -18.46 27.39
N SER A 2 6.86 -17.59 28.35
CA SER A 2 6.41 -16.19 28.36
C SER A 2 6.96 -15.49 27.10
N LYS A 3 6.07 -14.85 26.31
CA LYS A 3 6.46 -14.12 25.11
C LYS A 3 7.29 -12.90 25.56
N MET A 4 8.53 -12.78 25.09
CA MET A 4 9.35 -11.60 25.38
C MET A 4 8.59 -10.33 24.98
N PRO A 5 8.58 -9.29 25.84
CA PRO A 5 7.89 -8.05 25.51
C PRO A 5 8.56 -7.40 24.29
N LEU A 6 7.77 -6.65 23.52
CA LEU A 6 8.31 -5.89 22.40
C LEU A 6 9.24 -4.77 22.90
N TRP A 7 8.81 -4.10 23.98
CA TRP A 7 9.53 -3.05 24.69
C TRP A 7 9.41 -3.24 26.19
N ASN A 8 10.48 -2.93 26.91
CA ASN A 8 10.45 -2.66 28.35
C ASN A 8 10.92 -1.23 28.60
N SER A 9 10.70 -0.77 29.84
CA SER A 9 11.12 0.53 30.34
C SER A 9 12.60 0.84 30.14
N ASP A 10 13.49 -0.16 30.28
CA ASP A 10 14.94 0.00 30.12
C ASP A 10 15.35 0.24 28.67
N ASP A 11 14.92 -0.63 27.76
CA ASP A 11 15.18 -0.51 26.33
C ASP A 11 14.64 0.81 25.77
N ALA A 12 13.45 1.23 26.21
CA ALA A 12 12.86 2.49 25.79
C ALA A 12 13.64 3.71 26.34
N ALA A 13 14.09 3.65 27.59
CA ALA A 13 14.93 4.69 28.19
C ALA A 13 16.28 4.79 27.46
N ILE A 14 16.94 3.67 27.17
CA ILE A 14 18.20 3.61 26.41
C ILE A 14 17.99 4.17 24.99
N ALA A 15 16.95 3.73 24.30
CA ALA A 15 16.67 4.16 22.94
C ALA A 15 16.41 5.67 22.87
N THR A 16 15.69 6.24 23.84
CA THR A 16 15.28 7.65 23.82
C THR A 16 16.24 8.60 24.54
N GLY A 17 17.14 8.08 25.37
CA GLY A 17 17.98 8.86 26.27
C GLY A 17 17.23 9.46 27.47
N ALA A 18 15.98 9.04 27.71
CA ALA A 18 15.14 9.55 28.79
C ALA A 18 15.38 8.82 30.11
N ALA A 19 15.14 9.50 31.24
CA ALA A 19 15.21 8.90 32.56
C ALA A 19 14.01 7.99 32.82
N LYS A 20 14.27 6.72 33.14
CA LYS A 20 13.26 5.74 33.59
C LYS A 20 12.71 6.15 34.97
N LYS A 21 11.38 6.16 35.12
CA LYS A 21 10.68 6.46 36.39
C LYS A 21 9.80 5.33 36.92
N ALA A 22 9.47 4.35 36.09
CA ALA A 22 8.62 3.22 36.44
C ALA A 22 8.99 2.01 35.57
N GLU A 23 8.73 0.81 36.10
CA GLU A 23 8.85 -0.43 35.34
C GLU A 23 7.57 -0.74 34.56
N TRP A 24 7.73 -1.13 33.31
CA TRP A 24 6.63 -1.55 32.45
C TRP A 24 7.12 -2.41 31.30
N CYS A 25 6.20 -3.17 30.71
CA CYS A 25 6.43 -3.99 29.52
C CYS A 25 5.29 -3.76 28.54
N ALA A 26 5.62 -3.53 27.28
CA ALA A 26 4.67 -3.32 26.20
C ALA A 26 4.84 -4.38 25.10
N ASN A 27 3.71 -4.82 24.55
CA ASN A 27 3.63 -5.86 23.52
C ASN A 27 3.44 -5.30 22.09
N GLY A 28 3.21 -4.00 21.99
CA GLY A 28 3.03 -3.27 20.75
C GLY A 28 3.34 -1.80 20.94
N VAL A 29 3.22 -1.02 19.87
CA VAL A 29 3.42 0.43 19.86
C VAL A 29 2.27 1.05 19.10
N SER A 30 1.66 2.13 19.60
CA SER A 30 0.60 2.87 18.91
C SER A 30 0.82 4.38 18.98
N ILE A 31 0.39 5.07 17.92
CA ILE A 31 0.34 6.54 17.84
C ILE A 31 -1.10 7.04 17.68
N ASP A 32 -2.08 6.13 17.74
CA ASP A 32 -3.50 6.41 17.50
C ASP A 32 -4.36 5.52 18.42
N THR A 33 -5.12 6.15 19.32
CA THR A 33 -5.98 5.45 20.30
C THR A 33 -7.07 4.61 19.66
N ARG A 34 -7.45 4.87 18.40
CA ARG A 34 -8.42 4.04 17.66
C ARG A 34 -7.87 2.68 17.27
N THR A 35 -6.54 2.55 17.20
CA THR A 35 -5.82 1.32 16.83
C THR A 35 -5.04 0.71 17.99
N LEU A 36 -5.09 1.34 19.16
CA LEU A 36 -4.37 0.92 20.35
C LEU A 36 -4.96 -0.38 20.90
N ASN A 37 -4.10 -1.36 21.15
CA ASN A 37 -4.45 -2.59 21.83
C ASN A 37 -4.00 -2.53 23.30
N LYS A 38 -4.68 -3.29 24.15
CA LYS A 38 -4.27 -3.46 25.55
C LYS A 38 -2.83 -3.98 25.61
N GLY A 39 -1.98 -3.30 26.37
CA GLY A 39 -0.56 -3.60 26.51
C GLY A 39 0.35 -2.90 25.50
N ASP A 40 -0.16 -2.02 24.64
CA ASP A 40 0.68 -1.22 23.75
C ASP A 40 1.38 -0.07 24.48
N LEU A 41 2.54 0.33 23.98
CA LEU A 41 3.18 1.61 24.27
C LEU A 41 2.51 2.70 23.42
N PHE A 42 1.89 3.70 24.04
CA PHE A 42 1.32 4.84 23.30
C PHE A 42 2.32 5.98 23.19
N ILE A 43 2.49 6.55 22.00
CA ILE A 43 3.39 7.69 21.78
C ILE A 43 2.56 8.92 21.38
N ALA A 44 2.55 9.92 22.25
CA ALA A 44 1.78 11.16 22.10
C ALA A 44 2.45 12.11 21.09
N LEU A 45 2.31 11.80 19.80
CA LEU A 45 2.85 12.63 18.71
C LEU A 45 2.10 13.95 18.58
N ARG A 46 2.82 15.02 18.23
CA ARG A 46 2.26 16.31 17.83
C ARG A 46 2.21 16.40 16.31
N GLY A 47 1.01 16.48 15.76
CA GLY A 47 0.75 16.77 14.35
C GLY A 47 0.22 18.19 14.15
N PRO A 48 0.17 18.69 12.91
CA PRO A 48 -0.31 20.05 12.62
C PRO A 48 -1.79 20.26 12.94
N LYS A 49 -2.60 19.20 12.97
CA LYS A 49 -4.05 19.25 13.25
C LYS A 49 -4.44 18.57 14.57
N HIS A 50 -3.59 17.73 15.12
CA HIS A 50 -3.91 16.87 16.26
C HIS A 50 -2.72 16.79 17.21
N ASP A 51 -2.99 16.92 18.51
CA ASP A 51 -2.01 16.73 19.56
C ASP A 51 -2.33 15.43 20.32
N GLY A 52 -1.44 14.44 20.19
CA GLY A 52 -1.57 13.13 20.84
C GLY A 52 -1.67 13.20 22.36
N HIS A 53 -1.20 14.28 22.98
CA HIS A 53 -1.27 14.48 24.43
C HIS A 53 -2.71 14.58 24.94
N HIS A 54 -3.66 15.03 24.11
CA HIS A 54 -5.08 15.08 24.48
C HIS A 54 -5.70 13.69 24.66
N TYR A 55 -5.06 12.64 24.13
CA TYR A 55 -5.58 11.28 24.13
C TYR A 55 -4.87 10.36 25.12
N ILE A 56 -3.99 10.87 25.98
CA ILE A 56 -3.24 10.04 26.95
C ILE A 56 -4.19 9.34 27.93
N ALA A 57 -5.16 10.06 28.49
CA ALA A 57 -6.14 9.47 29.40
C ALA A 57 -6.96 8.36 28.72
N GLU A 58 -7.36 8.57 27.46
CA GLU A 58 -8.06 7.55 26.66
C GLU A 58 -7.17 6.33 26.38
N ALA A 59 -5.89 6.55 26.04
CA ALA A 59 -4.93 5.47 25.82
C ALA A 59 -4.77 4.60 27.07
N MET A 60 -4.64 5.22 28.25
CA MET A 60 -4.56 4.51 29.53
C MET A 60 -5.85 3.77 29.86
N ALA A 61 -7.02 4.38 29.62
CA ALA A 61 -8.32 3.73 29.81
C ALA A 61 -8.50 2.51 28.89
N LYS A 62 -7.94 2.55 27.68
CA LYS A 62 -7.87 1.40 26.74
C LYS A 62 -6.80 0.36 27.12
N GLY A 63 -6.05 0.58 28.18
CA GLY A 63 -5.09 -0.36 28.73
C GLY A 63 -3.70 -0.27 28.11
N ALA A 64 -3.27 0.91 27.65
CA ALA A 64 -1.86 1.14 27.31
C ALA A 64 -0.94 0.74 28.48
N ALA A 65 0.16 0.07 28.17
CA ALA A 65 1.15 -0.35 29.17
C ALA A 65 1.99 0.83 29.69
N ALA A 66 2.26 1.80 28.80
CA ALA A 66 3.02 3.01 29.08
C ALA A 66 2.78 4.07 28.00
N VAL A 67 3.22 5.29 28.28
CA VAL A 67 3.09 6.44 27.38
C VAL A 67 4.44 7.13 27.20
N ILE A 68 4.77 7.53 25.98
CA ILE A 68 5.84 8.51 25.70
C ILE A 68 5.19 9.86 25.42
N ALA A 69 5.61 10.88 26.17
CA ALA A 69 5.10 12.25 26.10
C ALA A 69 6.24 13.26 26.27
N ASP A 70 6.08 14.48 25.76
CA ASP A 70 7.09 15.54 25.95
C ASP A 70 6.72 16.57 27.02
N ARG A 71 5.52 16.48 27.60
CA ARG A 71 5.08 17.33 28.70
C ARG A 71 4.10 16.63 29.63
N LYS A 72 4.03 17.11 30.87
CA LYS A 72 2.99 16.70 31.82
C LYS A 72 1.61 17.13 31.32
N THR A 73 0.60 16.33 31.60
CA THR A 73 -0.81 16.66 31.37
C THR A 73 -1.57 16.51 32.68
N GLU A 74 -2.45 17.46 33.00
CA GLU A 74 -3.21 17.49 34.27
C GLU A 74 -4.12 16.27 34.47
N LYS A 75 -4.49 15.58 33.39
CA LYS A 75 -5.43 14.45 33.39
C LYS A 75 -4.79 13.09 33.67
N CYS A 76 -3.51 13.03 34.04
CA CYS A 76 -2.83 11.77 34.35
C CYS A 76 -2.67 11.56 35.85
N SER A 77 -3.03 10.39 36.35
CA SER A 77 -2.74 10.00 37.73
C SER A 77 -1.22 9.94 37.96
N SER A 78 -0.76 10.18 39.19
CA SER A 78 0.66 10.12 39.57
C SER A 78 1.32 8.77 39.26
N ASN A 79 0.54 7.70 39.14
CA ASN A 79 1.02 6.34 38.93
C ASN A 79 1.01 5.94 37.45
N THR A 80 0.70 6.86 36.54
CA THR A 80 0.71 6.57 35.10
C THR A 80 2.16 6.31 34.64
N PRO A 81 2.48 5.17 34.01
CA PRO A 81 3.82 4.87 33.51
C PRO A 81 4.13 5.72 32.27
N ILE A 82 4.67 6.93 32.49
CA ILE A 82 5.03 7.87 31.44
C ILE A 82 6.55 8.02 31.36
N LEU A 83 7.09 7.84 30.16
CA LEU A 83 8.45 8.19 29.80
C LEU A 83 8.47 9.58 29.16
N TYR A 84 9.01 10.56 29.89
CA TYR A 84 9.12 11.93 29.39
C TYR A 84 10.36 12.11 28.51
N VAL A 85 10.15 12.63 27.30
CA VAL A 85 11.20 12.89 26.30
C VAL A 85 11.20 14.37 25.91
N ALA A 86 12.26 14.85 25.24
CA ALA A 86 12.27 16.23 24.73
C ALA A 86 11.38 16.43 23.50
N ASP A 87 11.29 15.41 22.64
CA ASP A 87 10.52 15.42 21.40
C ASP A 87 9.98 14.00 21.13
N THR A 88 8.66 13.85 21.01
CA THR A 88 8.01 12.54 20.84
C THR A 88 8.23 11.93 19.45
N LEU A 89 8.45 12.75 18.42
CA LEU A 89 8.76 12.27 17.07
C LEU A 89 10.21 11.78 17.01
N GLU A 90 11.16 12.50 17.59
CA GLU A 90 12.54 12.03 17.65
C GLU A 90 12.66 10.79 18.54
N ALA A 91 11.90 10.70 19.63
CA ALA A 91 11.80 9.48 20.43
C ALA A 91 11.30 8.29 19.58
N LEU A 92 10.24 8.47 18.79
CA LEU A 92 9.74 7.44 17.87
C LEU A 92 10.82 7.02 16.83
N ARG A 93 11.55 7.97 16.25
CA ARG A 93 12.66 7.67 15.34
C ARG A 93 13.76 6.87 16.03
N ASN A 94 14.10 7.22 17.27
CA ASN A 94 15.14 6.54 18.02
C ASN A 94 14.71 5.13 18.46
N LEU A 95 13.46 4.93 18.83
CA LEU A 95 12.89 3.59 19.03
C LEU A 95 13.00 2.75 17.75
N GLY A 96 12.68 3.32 16.58
CA GLY A 96 12.85 2.65 15.29
C GLY A 96 14.30 2.25 15.00
N LYS A 97 15.25 3.17 15.19
CA LYS A 97 16.70 2.90 15.03
C LYS A 97 17.18 1.81 16.00
N TYR A 98 16.75 1.86 17.25
CA TYR A 98 17.10 0.86 18.27
C TYR A 98 16.54 -0.52 17.89
N ALA A 99 15.26 -0.58 17.50
CA ALA A 99 14.63 -1.81 17.05
C ALA A 99 15.31 -2.40 15.81
N ARG A 100 15.80 -1.58 14.87
CA ARG A 100 16.59 -2.04 13.74
C ARG A 100 17.92 -2.67 14.15
N ARG A 101 18.60 -2.12 15.16
CA ARG A 101 19.92 -2.58 15.62
C ARG A 101 19.88 -3.87 16.44
N ARG A 102 18.81 -4.09 17.21
CA ARG A 102 18.68 -5.25 18.10
C ARG A 102 18.28 -6.56 17.41
N THR A 103 17.92 -6.52 16.12
CA THR A 103 17.49 -7.70 15.35
C THR A 103 18.58 -8.18 14.38
N SER A 104 18.57 -9.47 14.10
CA SER A 104 19.35 -10.10 13.02
C SER A 104 18.50 -10.40 11.77
N ALA A 105 17.25 -9.92 11.72
CA ALA A 105 16.34 -10.15 10.61
C ALA A 105 16.92 -9.71 9.26
N ASN A 106 16.51 -10.41 8.20
CA ASN A 106 16.73 -9.95 6.84
C ASN A 106 15.77 -8.80 6.51
N ILE A 107 16.32 -7.62 6.18
CA ILE A 107 15.53 -6.40 5.99
C ILE A 107 15.34 -6.10 4.51
N ILE A 108 14.09 -5.93 4.10
CA ILE A 108 13.66 -5.59 2.74
C ILE A 108 13.00 -4.21 2.78
N ALA A 109 13.38 -3.32 1.85
CA ALA A 109 12.70 -2.04 1.65
C ALA A 109 12.07 -1.96 0.26
N VAL A 110 10.83 -1.48 0.18
CA VAL A 110 10.06 -1.39 -1.07
C VAL A 110 9.70 0.06 -1.36
N THR A 111 10.08 0.55 -2.54
CA THR A 111 9.62 1.84 -3.06
C THR A 111 9.16 1.74 -4.53
N GLY A 112 8.64 2.85 -5.06
CA GLY A 112 8.08 2.93 -6.41
C GLY A 112 6.93 3.94 -6.51
N SER A 113 6.53 4.26 -7.73
CA SER A 113 5.37 5.14 -7.99
C SER A 113 4.04 4.38 -7.80
N ALA A 114 4.02 3.08 -8.11
CA ALA A 114 2.86 2.19 -7.89
C ALA A 114 3.33 0.78 -7.48
N GLY A 115 2.45 -0.06 -6.93
CA GLY A 115 2.77 -1.45 -6.59
C GLY A 115 3.51 -1.70 -5.27
N LYS A 116 3.89 -0.64 -4.53
CA LYS A 116 4.60 -0.75 -3.23
C LYS A 116 3.88 -1.64 -2.22
N THR A 117 2.65 -1.27 -1.86
CA THR A 117 1.88 -1.96 -0.82
C THR A 117 1.55 -3.39 -1.20
N GLY A 118 1.15 -3.64 -2.46
CA GLY A 118 0.87 -4.99 -2.94
C GLY A 118 2.11 -5.89 -2.93
N THR A 119 3.27 -5.37 -3.32
CA THR A 119 4.55 -6.11 -3.26
C THR A 119 4.95 -6.39 -1.81
N LYS A 120 4.83 -5.39 -0.93
CA LYS A 120 5.13 -5.53 0.51
C LYS A 120 4.22 -6.55 1.19
N ASP A 121 2.92 -6.55 0.91
CA ASP A 121 1.99 -7.52 1.49
C ASP A 121 2.21 -8.92 0.91
N ALA A 122 2.53 -9.04 -0.38
CA ALA A 122 2.89 -10.32 -0.97
C ALA A 122 4.16 -10.91 -0.36
N LEU A 123 5.20 -10.09 -0.16
CA LEU A 123 6.39 -10.49 0.58
C LEU A 123 6.06 -10.91 2.00
N PHE A 124 5.18 -10.18 2.70
CA PHE A 124 4.80 -10.50 4.07
C PHE A 124 4.12 -11.87 4.14
N HIS A 125 3.16 -12.17 3.28
CA HIS A 125 2.49 -13.47 3.23
C HIS A 125 3.46 -14.61 2.90
N VAL A 126 4.32 -14.41 1.89
CA VAL A 126 5.30 -15.41 1.47
C VAL A 126 6.32 -15.69 2.57
N LEU A 127 6.95 -14.65 3.14
CA LEU A 127 8.03 -14.80 4.12
C LEU A 127 7.51 -15.25 5.49
N SER A 128 6.27 -14.89 5.86
CA SER A 128 5.63 -15.39 7.08
C SER A 128 5.46 -16.92 7.07
N SER A 129 5.32 -17.54 5.90
CA SER A 129 5.31 -19.00 5.77
C SER A 129 6.68 -19.65 6.00
N GLN A 130 7.76 -18.86 6.01
CA GLN A 130 9.16 -19.32 6.10
C GLN A 130 9.91 -18.79 7.33
N GLY A 131 9.23 -18.01 8.16
CA GLY A 131 9.72 -17.54 9.46
C GLY A 131 8.99 -16.30 9.95
N LYS A 132 9.24 -15.97 11.22
CA LYS A 132 8.64 -14.81 11.88
C LYS A 132 8.99 -13.53 11.12
N THR A 133 7.97 -12.76 10.76
CA THR A 133 8.11 -11.61 9.85
C THR A 133 7.35 -10.42 10.41
N THR A 134 7.95 -9.23 10.33
CA THR A 134 7.26 -7.95 10.53
C THR A 134 7.21 -7.17 9.21
N ALA A 135 6.13 -6.42 8.98
CA ALA A 135 6.01 -5.52 7.83
C ALA A 135 5.37 -4.18 8.19
N SER A 136 5.58 -3.16 7.34
CA SER A 136 4.84 -1.90 7.41
C SER A 136 3.34 -2.13 7.38
N ILE A 137 2.64 -1.61 8.39
CA ILE A 137 1.18 -1.70 8.49
C ILE A 137 0.55 -0.72 7.49
N ALA A 138 -0.42 -1.21 6.71
CA ALA A 138 -1.06 -0.42 5.65
C ALA A 138 -0.03 0.27 4.74
N SER A 139 -0.20 1.57 4.47
CA SER A 139 0.70 2.40 3.65
C SER A 139 1.56 3.33 4.52
N TYR A 140 1.98 2.88 5.70
CA TYR A 140 2.82 3.65 6.63
C TYR A 140 4.26 3.73 6.12
N ASN A 141 4.49 4.65 5.19
CA ASN A 141 5.70 4.73 4.37
C ASN A 141 6.44 6.08 4.45
N ASN A 142 6.00 6.97 5.35
CA ASN A 142 6.56 8.32 5.54
C ASN A 142 7.37 8.44 6.85
N HIS A 143 7.70 9.68 7.24
CA HIS A 143 8.48 10.02 8.43
C HIS A 143 7.84 9.66 9.78
N PHE A 144 6.56 9.28 9.81
CA PHE A 144 5.90 8.67 10.98
C PHE A 144 5.79 7.15 10.81
N GLY A 145 5.40 6.71 9.62
CA GLY A 145 5.06 5.32 9.35
C GLY A 145 6.25 4.35 9.40
N VAL A 146 7.39 4.75 8.83
CA VAL A 146 8.61 3.94 8.86
C VAL A 146 9.16 3.74 10.28
N PRO A 147 9.40 4.78 11.10
CA PRO A 147 9.90 4.57 12.45
C PRO A 147 8.91 3.81 13.33
N LEU A 148 7.60 3.99 13.15
CA LEU A 148 6.60 3.18 13.84
C LEU A 148 6.66 1.70 13.44
N SER A 149 6.81 1.42 12.15
CA SER A 149 6.93 0.04 11.65
C SER A 149 8.19 -0.61 12.20
N LEU A 150 9.31 0.11 12.26
CA LEU A 150 10.56 -0.39 12.86
C LEU A 150 10.39 -0.61 14.37
N ALA A 151 9.78 0.32 15.10
CA ALA A 151 9.54 0.17 16.54
C ALA A 151 8.61 -1.01 16.87
N ARG A 152 7.81 -1.50 15.90
CA ARG A 152 6.96 -2.69 16.03
C ARG A 152 7.68 -4.01 15.69
N MET A 153 8.91 -3.96 15.19
CA MET A 153 9.69 -5.15 14.84
C MET A 153 10.24 -5.85 16.08
N HIS A 154 10.07 -7.17 16.16
CA HIS A 154 10.59 -7.97 17.26
C HIS A 154 12.06 -8.33 17.04
N ALA A 155 12.82 -8.51 18.13
CA ALA A 155 14.24 -8.87 18.04
C ALA A 155 14.46 -10.24 17.38
N ASP A 156 13.56 -11.20 17.60
CA ASP A 156 13.57 -12.57 17.07
C ASP A 156 12.86 -12.71 15.70
N ASP A 157 12.50 -11.61 15.05
CA ASP A 157 12.02 -11.67 13.66
C ASP A 157 13.13 -12.21 12.74
N LYS A 158 12.74 -13.04 11.78
CA LYS A 158 13.62 -13.53 10.71
C LYS A 158 13.64 -12.57 9.51
N PHE A 159 12.54 -11.85 9.29
CA PHE A 159 12.36 -10.94 8.17
C PHE A 159 11.67 -9.63 8.59
N GLY A 160 12.07 -8.51 7.99
CA GLY A 160 11.44 -7.21 8.16
C GLY A 160 11.19 -6.53 6.81
N ILE A 161 9.96 -6.11 6.51
CA ILE A 161 9.59 -5.55 5.20
C ILE A 161 9.03 -4.15 5.35
N PHE A 162 9.76 -3.15 4.86
CA PHE A 162 9.43 -1.74 5.07
C PHE A 162 9.06 -1.05 3.76
N GLU A 163 7.85 -0.49 3.71
CA GLU A 163 7.46 0.37 2.60
C GLU A 163 8.05 1.77 2.81
N ILE A 164 8.71 2.33 1.78
CA ILE A 164 9.28 3.69 1.82
C ILE A 164 8.68 4.53 0.68
N GLY A 165 8.02 5.62 1.06
CA GLY A 165 7.40 6.61 0.19
C GLY A 165 8.11 7.96 0.28
N MET A 166 7.70 8.88 -0.59
CA MET A 166 8.12 10.27 -0.58
C MET A 166 7.07 11.15 -1.25
N ASN A 167 7.02 12.40 -0.81
CA ASN A 167 6.44 13.51 -1.54
C ASN A 167 7.56 14.34 -2.20
N GLN A 168 8.71 14.48 -1.53
CA GLN A 168 9.81 15.33 -1.98
C GLN A 168 11.16 14.60 -1.97
N LYS A 169 12.13 15.15 -2.70
CA LYS A 169 13.53 14.71 -2.70
C LYS A 169 14.12 14.77 -1.29
N GLY A 170 14.97 13.81 -0.93
CA GLY A 170 15.65 13.70 0.36
C GLY A 170 14.90 12.90 1.42
N GLU A 171 13.59 12.71 1.27
CA GLU A 171 12.80 11.94 2.25
C GLU A 171 13.19 10.46 2.26
N ILE A 172 13.34 9.84 1.09
CA ILE A 172 13.76 8.43 1.00
C ILE A 172 15.17 8.26 1.57
N ALA A 173 16.09 9.18 1.27
CA ALA A 173 17.45 9.16 1.83
C ALA A 173 17.46 9.12 3.37
N SER A 174 16.59 9.90 4.01
CA SER A 174 16.44 9.91 5.47
C SER A 174 15.88 8.58 6.01
N LEU A 175 14.82 8.08 5.37
CA LEU A 175 14.13 6.86 5.81
C LEU A 175 14.98 5.60 5.60
N THR A 176 15.64 5.47 4.46
CA THR A 176 16.46 4.28 4.14
C THR A 176 17.65 4.14 5.08
N LYS A 177 18.25 5.26 5.54
CA LYS A 177 19.35 5.26 6.52
C LYS A 177 18.91 4.82 7.92
N MET A 178 17.61 4.88 8.21
CA MET A 178 17.03 4.30 9.42
C MET A 178 16.75 2.81 9.26
N VAL A 179 16.23 2.42 8.09
CA VAL A 179 15.85 1.02 7.79
C VAL A 179 17.07 0.13 7.59
N LEU A 180 18.15 0.64 6.98
CA LEU A 180 19.37 -0.11 6.64
C LEU A 180 19.05 -1.48 5.99
N PRO A 181 18.37 -1.49 4.82
CA PRO A 181 17.93 -2.73 4.18
C PRO A 181 19.09 -3.58 3.65
N HIS A 182 18.89 -4.90 3.60
CA HIS A 182 19.74 -5.84 2.86
C HIS A 182 19.24 -6.04 1.43
N ILE A 183 17.95 -5.81 1.17
CA ILE A 183 17.36 -5.85 -0.17
C ILE A 183 16.50 -4.61 -0.38
N VAL A 184 16.63 -3.97 -1.53
CA VAL A 184 15.75 -2.86 -1.96
C VAL A 184 15.04 -3.21 -3.25
N ILE A 185 13.76 -2.85 -3.35
CA ILE A 185 12.93 -3.04 -4.53
C ILE A 185 12.46 -1.68 -5.01
N ILE A 186 12.65 -1.39 -6.30
CA ILE A 186 11.97 -0.29 -6.98
C ILE A 186 10.99 -0.91 -7.97
N THR A 187 9.69 -0.87 -7.65
CA THR A 187 8.64 -1.55 -8.43
C THR A 187 8.46 -0.95 -9.83
N THR A 188 8.25 0.37 -9.91
CA THR A 188 8.17 1.14 -11.16
C THR A 188 8.36 2.63 -10.90
N ILE A 189 8.80 3.38 -11.91
CA ILE A 189 8.86 4.85 -11.94
C ILE A 189 7.80 5.38 -12.92
N GLU A 190 6.85 6.12 -12.38
CA GLU A 190 5.70 6.69 -13.10
C GLU A 190 5.40 8.09 -12.58
N ALA A 191 4.58 8.86 -13.32
CA ALA A 191 4.16 10.21 -12.96
C ALA A 191 3.21 10.22 -11.76
N ALA A 192 3.77 10.00 -10.56
CA ALA A 192 3.12 10.10 -9.26
C ALA A 192 3.89 11.11 -8.42
N HIS A 193 3.18 12.00 -7.72
CA HIS A 193 3.76 13.15 -7.01
C HIS A 193 4.53 14.11 -7.94
N ILE A 194 4.24 14.10 -9.25
CA ILE A 194 4.99 14.87 -10.25
C ILE A 194 4.87 16.39 -10.02
N GLU A 195 3.89 16.88 -9.26
CA GLU A 195 3.84 18.29 -8.87
C GLU A 195 5.10 18.80 -8.13
N PHE A 196 5.82 17.90 -7.46
CA PHE A 196 7.06 18.20 -6.72
C PHE A 196 8.33 17.96 -7.54
N PHE A 197 8.20 17.56 -8.82
CA PHE A 197 9.32 17.17 -9.68
C PHE A 197 9.15 17.76 -11.08
N LYS A 198 10.25 18.02 -11.78
CA LYS A 198 10.19 18.58 -13.14
C LYS A 198 9.81 17.56 -14.19
N ASN A 199 10.14 16.28 -13.96
CA ASN A 199 9.96 15.20 -14.92
C ASN A 199 10.11 13.82 -14.23
N LEU A 200 9.92 12.75 -15.01
CA LEU A 200 10.08 11.36 -14.52
C LEU A 200 11.50 11.02 -14.07
N GLU A 201 12.53 11.70 -14.59
CA GLU A 201 13.92 11.43 -14.23
C GLU A 201 14.22 11.90 -12.80
N GLU A 202 13.70 13.06 -12.40
CA GLU A 202 13.84 13.54 -11.01
C GLU A 202 13.09 12.63 -10.02
N ILE A 203 11.94 12.06 -10.43
CA ILE A 203 11.25 11.03 -9.64
C ILE A 203 12.14 9.77 -9.51
N ALA A 204 12.77 9.33 -10.61
CA ALA A 204 13.69 8.19 -10.58
C ALA A 204 14.88 8.44 -9.65
N ASP A 205 15.49 9.63 -9.70
CA ASP A 205 16.62 10.00 -8.84
C ASP A 205 16.23 10.03 -7.37
N ALA A 206 15.08 10.63 -7.06
CA ALA A 206 14.58 10.69 -5.69
C ALA A 206 14.21 9.29 -5.16
N LYS A 207 13.69 8.38 -6.00
CA LYS A 207 13.50 6.96 -5.62
C LYS A 207 14.80 6.18 -5.51
N ALA A 208 15.81 6.51 -6.30
CA ALA A 208 17.14 5.92 -6.22
C ALA A 208 17.88 6.29 -4.92
N GLU A 209 17.41 7.28 -4.16
CA GLU A 209 17.92 7.55 -2.81
C GLU A 209 17.81 6.34 -1.88
N ILE A 210 16.92 5.38 -2.17
CA ILE A 210 16.78 4.14 -1.39
C ILE A 210 18.09 3.36 -1.31
N PHE A 211 18.93 3.46 -2.35
CA PHE A 211 20.25 2.82 -2.41
C PHE A 211 21.23 3.35 -1.35
N GLN A 212 21.04 4.57 -0.84
CA GLN A 212 21.95 5.18 0.14
C GLN A 212 21.94 4.46 1.51
N GLY A 213 20.89 3.69 1.79
CA GLY A 213 20.78 2.89 3.01
C GLY A 213 21.01 1.40 2.78
N LEU A 214 21.16 0.95 1.53
CA LEU A 214 21.36 -0.45 1.21
C LEU A 214 22.71 -0.92 1.77
N ASP A 215 22.70 -2.10 2.40
CA ASP A 215 23.92 -2.76 2.85
C ASP A 215 24.94 -2.91 1.71
N ARG A 216 26.24 -2.89 2.04
CA ARG A 216 27.32 -2.99 1.04
C ARG A 216 27.26 -4.28 0.22
N ASN A 217 26.77 -5.37 0.81
CA ASN A 217 26.57 -6.65 0.15
C ASN A 217 25.10 -6.88 -0.25
N GLY A 218 24.26 -5.86 -0.10
CA GLY A 218 22.84 -5.92 -0.37
C GLY A 218 22.51 -6.02 -1.85
N THR A 219 21.24 -6.32 -2.12
CA THR A 219 20.72 -6.56 -3.48
C THR A 219 19.70 -5.50 -3.87
N ALA A 220 19.85 -4.93 -5.07
CA ALA A 220 18.86 -4.07 -5.69
C ALA A 220 18.01 -4.86 -6.70
N ILE A 221 16.69 -4.78 -6.57
CA ILE A 221 15.73 -5.45 -7.44
C ILE A 221 15.00 -4.39 -8.27
N LEU A 222 15.21 -4.41 -9.59
CA LEU A 222 14.83 -3.32 -10.50
C LEU A 222 13.98 -3.80 -11.69
N ASN A 223 12.94 -3.05 -12.03
CA ASN A 223 12.06 -3.36 -13.14
C ASN A 223 12.70 -3.02 -14.50
N MET A 224 13.06 -4.04 -15.27
CA MET A 224 13.70 -3.90 -16.58
C MET A 224 12.76 -3.34 -17.66
N ASP A 225 11.45 -3.49 -17.48
CA ASP A 225 10.46 -2.96 -18.42
C ASP A 225 10.24 -1.46 -18.25
N ASN A 226 10.63 -0.89 -17.11
CA ASN A 226 10.49 0.53 -16.85
C ASN A 226 11.49 1.36 -17.67
N THR A 227 11.05 2.50 -18.19
CA THR A 227 11.88 3.39 -19.03
C THR A 227 13.08 3.99 -18.29
N GLN A 228 13.01 4.07 -16.96
CA GLN A 228 14.08 4.59 -16.10
C GLN A 228 15.04 3.50 -15.59
N PHE A 229 14.92 2.24 -16.06
CA PHE A 229 15.79 1.14 -15.61
C PHE A 229 17.28 1.48 -15.70
N THR A 230 17.75 1.97 -16.86
CA THR A 230 19.17 2.32 -17.08
C THR A 230 19.64 3.40 -16.11
N ARG A 231 18.78 4.37 -15.80
CA ARG A 231 19.07 5.44 -14.84
C ARG A 231 19.19 4.88 -13.42
N LEU A 232 18.23 4.05 -13.01
CA LEU A 232 18.26 3.39 -11.69
C LEU A 232 19.48 2.48 -11.54
N GLN A 233 19.82 1.71 -12.58
CA GLN A 233 21.00 0.85 -12.60
C GLN A 233 22.29 1.68 -12.47
N LYS A 234 22.40 2.81 -13.18
CA LYS A 234 23.53 3.74 -13.04
C LYS A 234 23.63 4.28 -11.61
N SER A 235 22.52 4.69 -10.99
CA SER A 235 22.50 5.15 -9.61
C SER A 235 22.92 4.06 -8.62
N ALA A 236 22.49 2.81 -8.83
CA ALA A 236 22.92 1.68 -8.01
C ALA A 236 24.42 1.41 -8.15
N ASN A 237 24.96 1.45 -9.37
CA ASN A 237 26.38 1.29 -9.65
C ASN A 237 27.23 2.40 -9.00
N GLN A 238 26.73 3.65 -8.97
CA GLN A 238 27.38 4.77 -8.29
C GLN A 238 27.49 4.55 -6.77
N GLN A 239 26.52 3.86 -6.18
CA GLN A 239 26.57 3.40 -4.79
C GLN A 239 27.40 2.12 -4.60
N LYS A 240 28.09 1.65 -5.65
CA LYS A 240 28.92 0.43 -5.67
C LYS A 240 28.14 -0.84 -5.35
N ILE A 241 26.83 -0.86 -5.63
CA ILE A 241 25.98 -2.04 -5.46
C ILE A 241 26.37 -3.05 -6.54
N LYS A 242 26.86 -4.22 -6.12
CA LYS A 242 27.30 -5.29 -7.03
C LYS A 242 26.15 -6.19 -7.47
N ASN A 243 25.18 -6.40 -6.58
CA ASN A 243 24.08 -7.34 -6.79
C ASN A 243 22.85 -6.60 -7.30
N ILE A 244 22.64 -6.60 -8.61
CA ILE A 244 21.44 -6.05 -9.24
C ILE A 244 20.67 -7.18 -9.92
N ILE A 245 19.46 -7.45 -9.43
CA ILE A 245 18.54 -8.43 -10.03
C ILE A 245 17.45 -7.67 -10.77
N SER A 246 17.39 -7.86 -12.08
CA SER A 246 16.36 -7.27 -12.92
C SER A 246 15.13 -8.18 -13.02
N PHE A 247 13.93 -7.58 -13.04
CA PHE A 247 12.68 -8.31 -13.28
C PHE A 247 11.84 -7.69 -14.39
N GLY A 248 11.06 -8.48 -15.12
CA GLY A 248 10.16 -7.97 -16.16
C GLY A 248 9.83 -8.98 -17.25
N ARG A 249 9.43 -8.48 -18.42
CA ARG A 249 9.08 -9.28 -19.61
C ARG A 249 10.23 -9.43 -20.57
N LYS A 250 11.23 -8.54 -20.50
CA LYS A 250 12.41 -8.61 -21.38
C LYS A 250 13.19 -9.90 -21.15
N ASN A 251 13.59 -10.56 -22.24
CA ASN A 251 14.35 -11.81 -22.21
C ASN A 251 15.71 -11.71 -21.50
N THR A 252 16.26 -10.51 -21.39
CA THR A 252 17.51 -10.19 -20.70
C THR A 252 17.34 -10.02 -19.17
N ALA A 253 16.11 -9.98 -18.66
CA ALA A 253 15.88 -9.86 -17.22
C ALA A 253 16.24 -11.15 -16.48
N ASN A 254 16.74 -11.02 -15.24
CA ASN A 254 17.11 -12.16 -14.40
C ASN A 254 15.86 -12.92 -13.93
N ALA A 255 14.80 -12.20 -13.54
CA ALA A 255 13.49 -12.72 -13.21
C ALA A 255 12.50 -12.35 -14.31
N LYS A 256 12.15 -13.31 -15.19
CA LYS A 256 11.39 -13.03 -16.41
C LYS A 256 10.21 -13.96 -16.63
N ILE A 257 9.16 -13.44 -17.24
CA ILE A 257 8.02 -14.24 -17.72
C ILE A 257 8.42 -14.97 -19.00
N ILE A 258 8.15 -16.27 -19.06
CA ILE A 258 8.20 -17.08 -20.29
C ILE A 258 6.82 -17.01 -20.97
N SER A 259 5.77 -17.31 -20.23
CA SER A 259 4.39 -17.30 -20.71
C SER A 259 3.44 -16.92 -19.57
N SER A 260 2.30 -16.32 -19.93
CA SER A 260 1.25 -16.02 -18.95
C SER A 260 -0.13 -16.01 -19.59
N THR A 261 -1.11 -16.60 -18.92
CA THR A 261 -2.52 -16.54 -19.31
C THR A 261 -3.32 -15.91 -18.19
N ILE A 262 -3.99 -14.80 -18.48
CA ILE A 262 -4.85 -14.07 -17.54
C ILE A 262 -6.30 -14.48 -17.79
N SER A 263 -7.00 -14.82 -16.72
CA SER A 263 -8.42 -15.18 -16.71
C SER A 263 -9.18 -14.32 -15.69
N SER A 264 -10.51 -14.46 -15.63
CA SER A 264 -11.34 -13.80 -14.62
C SER A 264 -11.02 -14.25 -13.19
N GLU A 265 -10.50 -15.46 -13.00
CA GLU A 265 -10.19 -16.04 -11.69
C GLU A 265 -8.77 -15.73 -11.21
N GLY A 266 -7.87 -15.34 -12.12
CA GLY A 266 -6.46 -15.14 -11.82
C GLY A 266 -5.56 -15.37 -13.02
N SER A 267 -4.26 -15.56 -12.76
CA SER A 267 -3.22 -15.64 -13.78
C SER A 267 -2.36 -16.89 -13.62
N ASN A 268 -2.28 -17.72 -14.67
CA ASN A 268 -1.29 -18.80 -14.80
C ASN A 268 0.01 -18.23 -15.38
N ILE A 269 1.14 -18.48 -14.73
CA ILE A 269 2.42 -17.88 -15.10
C ILE A 269 3.51 -18.96 -15.14
N GLU A 270 4.32 -18.93 -16.18
CA GLU A 270 5.60 -19.60 -16.28
C GLU A 270 6.71 -18.55 -16.32
N ALA A 271 7.71 -18.70 -15.46
CA ALA A 271 8.78 -17.74 -15.30
C ALA A 271 10.14 -18.43 -15.10
N VAL A 272 11.22 -17.69 -15.36
CA VAL A 272 12.57 -18.03 -14.92
C VAL A 272 12.98 -17.01 -13.88
N ILE A 273 13.39 -17.47 -12.70
CA ILE A 273 13.89 -16.64 -11.61
C ILE A 273 15.36 -16.99 -11.39
N CYS A 274 16.25 -16.13 -11.90
CA CYS A 274 17.71 -16.30 -11.77
C CYS A 274 18.20 -17.70 -12.19
N GLY A 275 17.68 -18.20 -13.31
CA GLY A 275 18.00 -19.51 -13.87
C GLY A 275 17.09 -20.65 -13.42
N GLN A 276 16.23 -20.45 -12.42
CA GLN A 276 15.28 -21.47 -11.96
C GLN A 276 13.93 -21.33 -12.66
N HIS A 277 13.49 -22.38 -13.34
CA HIS A 277 12.17 -22.42 -13.96
C HIS A 277 11.10 -22.65 -12.90
N ILE A 278 10.04 -21.84 -12.91
CA ILE A 278 8.93 -21.94 -11.98
C ILE A 278 7.59 -21.70 -12.69
N ARG A 279 6.59 -22.47 -12.29
CA ARG A 279 5.18 -22.29 -12.70
C ARG A 279 4.34 -22.03 -11.47
N TYR A 280 3.47 -21.03 -11.54
CA TYR A 280 2.65 -20.65 -10.40
C TYR A 280 1.35 -19.96 -10.83
N TRP A 281 0.40 -19.99 -9.92
CA TRP A 281 -0.87 -19.29 -10.03
C TRP A 281 -0.81 -17.99 -9.22
N LEU A 282 -1.45 -16.93 -9.72
CA LEU A 282 -1.79 -15.74 -8.96
C LEU A 282 -3.29 -15.57 -8.93
N ASN A 283 -3.87 -15.44 -7.73
CA ASN A 283 -5.29 -15.13 -7.55
C ASN A 283 -5.61 -13.62 -7.77
N LEU A 284 -4.77 -12.94 -8.56
CA LEU A 284 -4.85 -11.52 -8.87
C LEU A 284 -4.83 -11.34 -10.38
N GLN A 285 -5.68 -10.44 -10.88
CA GLN A 285 -5.74 -10.11 -12.31
C GLN A 285 -4.82 -8.95 -12.67
N GLY A 286 -4.37 -8.95 -13.91
CA GLY A 286 -3.65 -7.83 -14.51
C GLY A 286 -2.15 -8.03 -14.61
N VAL A 287 -1.60 -7.54 -15.71
CA VAL A 287 -0.18 -7.60 -16.05
C VAL A 287 0.73 -7.07 -14.93
N HIS A 288 0.33 -5.97 -14.32
CA HIS A 288 1.09 -5.32 -13.26
C HIS A 288 1.24 -6.22 -12.01
N GLN A 289 0.26 -7.07 -11.71
CA GLN A 289 0.34 -8.03 -10.60
C GLN A 289 1.33 -9.15 -10.92
N ILE A 290 1.33 -9.65 -12.16
CA ILE A 290 2.32 -10.61 -12.64
C ILE A 290 3.73 -10.01 -12.51
N THR A 291 3.94 -8.79 -13.01
CA THR A 291 5.26 -8.13 -12.93
C THR A 291 5.70 -7.92 -11.48
N ASN A 292 4.81 -7.49 -10.57
CA ASN A 292 5.13 -7.35 -9.15
C ASN A 292 5.49 -8.71 -8.50
N SER A 293 4.83 -9.80 -8.91
CA SER A 293 5.14 -11.14 -8.39
C SER A 293 6.55 -11.61 -8.75
N LEU A 294 7.11 -11.18 -9.89
CA LEU A 294 8.51 -11.45 -10.24
C LEU A 294 9.47 -10.75 -9.28
N ALA A 295 9.16 -9.52 -8.85
CA ALA A 295 9.96 -8.82 -7.85
C ALA A 295 9.93 -9.53 -6.49
N VAL A 296 8.77 -10.08 -6.11
CA VAL A 296 8.64 -10.92 -4.92
C VAL A 296 9.53 -12.16 -5.04
N LEU A 297 9.39 -12.94 -6.12
CA LEU A 297 10.19 -14.16 -6.33
C LEU A 297 11.69 -13.89 -6.44
N ALA A 298 12.10 -12.79 -7.09
CA ALA A 298 13.48 -12.33 -7.11
C ALA A 298 14.02 -12.03 -5.70
N THR A 299 13.18 -11.47 -4.82
CA THR A 299 13.52 -11.22 -3.42
C THR A 299 13.71 -12.53 -2.65
N ILE A 300 12.82 -13.51 -2.86
CA ILE A 300 12.93 -14.83 -2.23
C ILE A 300 14.22 -15.53 -2.65
N HIS A 301 14.57 -15.46 -3.94
CA HIS A 301 15.84 -15.96 -4.44
C HIS A 301 17.04 -15.24 -3.79
N ALA A 302 17.03 -13.91 -3.73
CA ALA A 302 18.11 -13.13 -3.11
C ALA A 302 18.30 -13.41 -1.61
N LEU A 303 17.24 -13.82 -0.91
CA LEU A 303 17.28 -14.25 0.49
C LEU A 303 17.74 -15.71 0.68
N ASN A 304 17.96 -16.46 -0.42
CA ASN A 304 18.10 -17.92 -0.41
C ASN A 304 16.93 -18.61 0.33
N ALA A 305 15.73 -18.04 0.23
CA ALA A 305 14.51 -18.58 0.78
C ALA A 305 13.86 -19.57 -0.21
N ASN A 306 12.88 -20.34 0.24
CA ASN A 306 12.25 -21.39 -0.57
C ASN A 306 11.33 -20.79 -1.65
N LEU A 307 11.77 -20.86 -2.90
CA LEU A 307 11.08 -20.31 -4.06
C LEU A 307 9.78 -21.05 -4.41
N GLU A 308 9.76 -22.38 -4.30
CA GLU A 308 8.57 -23.18 -4.59
C GLU A 308 7.45 -22.92 -3.57
N SER A 309 7.80 -22.80 -2.29
CA SER A 309 6.87 -22.41 -1.23
C SER A 309 6.31 -21.01 -1.51
N ALA A 310 7.16 -20.07 -1.91
CA ALA A 310 6.73 -18.73 -2.29
C ALA A 310 5.72 -18.73 -3.44
N ALA A 311 6.00 -19.46 -4.52
CA ALA A 311 5.07 -19.64 -5.64
C ALA A 311 3.71 -20.20 -5.21
N LYS A 312 3.68 -21.19 -4.31
CA LYS A 312 2.43 -21.75 -3.77
C LYS A 312 1.64 -20.73 -2.94
N ILE A 313 2.32 -19.92 -2.12
CA ILE A 313 1.67 -18.90 -1.29
C ILE A 313 1.16 -17.72 -2.12
N LEU A 314 1.87 -17.33 -3.17
CA LEU A 314 1.43 -16.29 -4.10
C LEU A 314 0.04 -16.58 -4.69
N GLY A 315 -0.27 -17.85 -4.97
CA GLY A 315 -1.59 -18.30 -5.42
C GLY A 315 -2.71 -18.19 -4.38
N LYS A 316 -2.41 -17.88 -3.12
CA LYS A 316 -3.37 -17.72 -2.02
C LYS A 316 -3.58 -16.26 -1.61
N ILE A 317 -2.82 -15.33 -2.18
CA ILE A 317 -2.94 -13.91 -1.84
C ILE A 317 -4.20 -13.34 -2.47
N GLU A 318 -5.01 -12.67 -1.65
CA GLU A 318 -6.18 -11.94 -2.12
C GLU A 318 -5.86 -10.46 -2.34
N ALA A 319 -6.67 -9.83 -3.19
CA ALA A 319 -6.59 -8.39 -3.40
C ALA A 319 -6.98 -7.62 -2.12
N LEU A 320 -6.23 -6.55 -1.85
CA LEU A 320 -6.48 -5.66 -0.71
C LEU A 320 -7.69 -4.76 -1.00
N PRO A 321 -8.45 -4.34 0.03
CA PRO A 321 -9.47 -3.31 -0.12
C PRO A 321 -8.92 -2.05 -0.80
N GLY A 322 -9.68 -1.51 -1.75
CA GLY A 322 -9.28 -0.36 -2.57
C GLY A 322 -8.20 -0.63 -3.62
N ARG A 323 -7.78 -1.88 -3.82
CA ARG A 323 -6.64 -2.25 -4.69
C ARG A 323 -6.95 -3.51 -5.52
N GLY A 324 -8.09 -3.49 -6.21
CA GLY A 324 -8.52 -4.54 -7.12
C GLY A 324 -9.36 -5.63 -6.47
N LYS A 325 -9.96 -5.37 -5.30
CA LYS A 325 -10.82 -6.37 -4.64
C LYS A 325 -12.15 -6.49 -5.38
N HIS A 326 -12.50 -7.70 -5.79
CA HIS A 326 -13.76 -7.98 -6.46
C HIS A 326 -14.84 -8.33 -5.43
N HIS A 327 -16.01 -7.72 -5.58
CA HIS A 327 -17.18 -7.94 -4.76
C HIS A 327 -18.34 -8.35 -5.67
N LYS A 328 -18.95 -9.50 -5.42
CA LYS A 328 -20.20 -9.89 -6.07
C LYS A 328 -21.38 -9.35 -5.28
N LEU A 329 -22.13 -8.43 -5.87
CA LEU A 329 -23.24 -7.69 -5.23
C LEU A 329 -24.58 -8.08 -5.85
N LEU A 330 -25.66 -7.96 -5.07
CA LEU A 330 -27.00 -8.43 -5.41
C LEU A 330 -27.89 -7.32 -5.97
N LEU A 331 -28.58 -7.60 -7.06
CA LEU A 331 -29.69 -6.82 -7.60
C LEU A 331 -30.97 -7.69 -7.58
N PRO A 332 -32.17 -7.11 -7.59
CA PRO A 332 -33.40 -7.88 -7.80
C PRO A 332 -33.37 -8.72 -9.09
N SER A 333 -32.67 -8.24 -10.12
CA SER A 333 -32.55 -8.87 -11.44
C SER A 333 -31.38 -9.86 -11.59
N GLY A 334 -30.53 -10.03 -10.57
CA GLY A 334 -29.36 -10.91 -10.63
C GLY A 334 -28.19 -10.42 -9.78
N THR A 335 -26.97 -10.52 -10.30
CA THR A 335 -25.76 -10.02 -9.62
C THR A 335 -24.93 -9.16 -10.54
N PHE A 336 -24.17 -8.22 -9.98
CA PHE A 336 -23.11 -7.51 -10.70
C PHE A 336 -21.80 -7.62 -9.91
N THR A 337 -20.68 -7.35 -10.57
CA THR A 337 -19.34 -7.35 -9.95
C THR A 337 -18.87 -5.93 -9.73
N LEU A 338 -18.40 -5.63 -8.52
CA LEU A 338 -17.72 -4.38 -8.18
C LEU A 338 -16.22 -4.64 -8.00
N ILE A 339 -15.39 -3.92 -8.72
CA ILE A 339 -13.93 -3.90 -8.59
C ILE A 339 -13.55 -2.65 -7.81
N ASP A 340 -13.15 -2.86 -6.56
CA ASP A 340 -12.75 -1.80 -5.64
C ASP A 340 -11.29 -1.41 -5.87
N GLU A 341 -11.08 -0.30 -6.59
CA GLU A 341 -9.80 0.35 -6.88
C GLU A 341 -9.70 1.74 -6.22
N SER A 342 -10.50 1.97 -5.18
CA SER A 342 -10.78 3.28 -4.58
C SER A 342 -9.71 3.83 -3.62
N TYR A 343 -8.58 3.13 -3.43
CA TYR A 343 -7.58 3.55 -2.45
C TYR A 343 -6.87 4.85 -2.85
N ASN A 344 -6.32 4.89 -4.07
CA ASN A 344 -5.62 6.04 -4.63
C ASN A 344 -5.48 5.88 -6.16
N ALA A 345 -5.13 6.96 -6.87
CA ALA A 345 -4.96 6.95 -8.31
C ALA A 345 -3.79 7.83 -8.78
N ASN A 346 -3.10 7.31 -9.78
CA ASN A 346 -2.11 7.99 -10.62
C ASN A 346 -2.23 7.42 -12.05
N PRO A 347 -1.62 8.06 -13.07
CA PRO A 347 -1.82 7.68 -14.47
C PRO A 347 -1.53 6.21 -14.76
N ALA A 348 -0.46 5.65 -14.18
CA ALA A 348 -0.10 4.24 -14.38
C ALA A 348 -1.12 3.28 -13.76
N SER A 349 -1.54 3.55 -12.52
CA SER A 349 -2.55 2.72 -11.84
C SER A 349 -3.93 2.81 -12.50
N MET A 350 -4.33 3.99 -13.02
CA MET A 350 -5.57 4.15 -13.78
C MET A 350 -5.55 3.27 -15.03
N LYS A 351 -4.48 3.36 -15.83
CA LYS A 351 -4.31 2.53 -17.03
C LYS A 351 -4.35 1.04 -16.71
N ALA A 352 -3.68 0.63 -15.64
CA ALA A 352 -3.64 -0.77 -15.23
C ALA A 352 -5.02 -1.29 -14.80
N ALA A 353 -5.80 -0.49 -14.07
CA ALA A 353 -7.15 -0.85 -13.66
C ALA A 353 -8.13 -0.90 -14.86
N ILE A 354 -8.03 0.06 -15.79
CA ILE A 354 -8.80 0.06 -17.05
C ILE A 354 -8.49 -1.19 -17.88
N GLN A 355 -7.22 -1.60 -17.96
CA GLN A 355 -6.81 -2.82 -18.65
C GLN A 355 -7.39 -4.08 -17.99
N VAL A 356 -7.40 -4.13 -16.64
CA VAL A 356 -8.06 -5.23 -15.93
C VAL A 356 -9.54 -5.28 -16.26
N LEU A 357 -10.25 -4.15 -16.18
CA LEU A 357 -11.67 -4.07 -16.54
C LEU A 357 -11.93 -4.52 -17.99
N GLY A 358 -11.12 -4.05 -18.94
CA GLY A 358 -11.20 -4.44 -20.35
C GLY A 358 -10.97 -5.92 -20.61
N SER A 359 -10.11 -6.57 -19.81
CA SER A 359 -9.82 -8.00 -19.94
C SER A 359 -10.91 -8.92 -19.41
N ILE A 360 -11.87 -8.39 -18.64
CA ILE A 360 -12.95 -9.19 -18.07
C ILE A 360 -13.93 -9.59 -19.17
N GLN A 361 -14.19 -10.89 -19.23
CA GLN A 361 -15.26 -11.44 -20.05
C GLN A 361 -16.60 -11.07 -19.45
N ILE A 362 -17.45 -10.49 -20.27
CA ILE A 362 -18.76 -10.01 -19.87
C ILE A 362 -19.81 -11.02 -20.35
N ALA A 363 -20.76 -11.38 -19.48
CA ALA A 363 -21.88 -12.22 -19.88
C ALA A 363 -22.79 -11.46 -20.86
N PHE A 364 -23.63 -12.17 -21.60
CA PHE A 364 -24.35 -11.66 -22.79
C PHE A 364 -25.05 -10.29 -22.62
N HIS A 365 -25.49 -9.91 -21.41
CA HIS A 365 -26.16 -8.64 -21.15
C HIS A 365 -25.39 -7.65 -20.25
N GLY A 366 -24.19 -8.01 -19.80
CA GLY A 366 -23.41 -7.16 -18.90
C GLY A 366 -22.69 -6.03 -19.63
N ARG A 367 -22.21 -5.05 -18.87
CA ARG A 367 -21.36 -3.95 -19.37
C ARG A 367 -20.13 -3.78 -18.50
N ARG A 368 -19.05 -3.28 -19.11
CA ARG A 368 -17.87 -2.74 -18.42
C ARG A 368 -18.13 -1.27 -18.07
N ILE A 369 -18.28 -0.99 -16.78
CA ILE A 369 -18.58 0.34 -16.27
C ILE A 369 -17.37 0.86 -15.48
N ALA A 370 -16.86 2.03 -15.86
CA ALA A 370 -15.80 2.71 -15.12
C ALA A 370 -16.37 3.92 -14.37
N VAL A 371 -16.14 4.00 -13.06
CA VAL A 371 -16.50 5.14 -12.21
C VAL A 371 -15.20 5.78 -11.73
N LEU A 372 -14.90 6.98 -12.25
CA LEU A 372 -13.58 7.60 -12.13
C LEU A 372 -13.63 8.93 -11.39
N GLY A 373 -12.73 9.09 -10.42
CA GLY A 373 -12.45 10.35 -9.76
C GLY A 373 -11.11 10.96 -10.17
N ASP A 374 -10.89 12.22 -9.81
CA ASP A 374 -9.60 12.90 -9.99
C ASP A 374 -8.41 12.09 -9.46
N MET A 375 -7.35 12.06 -10.26
CA MET A 375 -5.97 11.85 -9.81
C MET A 375 -5.44 13.16 -9.21
N LYS A 376 -4.67 13.09 -8.13
CA LYS A 376 -4.07 14.27 -7.48
C LYS A 376 -2.56 14.27 -7.64
N GLU A 377 -1.94 15.38 -7.27
CA GLU A 377 -0.48 15.55 -7.25
C GLU A 377 0.19 15.50 -8.64
N LEU A 378 -0.56 15.93 -9.67
CA LEU A 378 -0.13 15.94 -11.08
C LEU A 378 0.36 17.31 -11.60
N GLY A 379 0.26 18.35 -10.77
CA GLY A 379 0.73 19.69 -11.10
C GLY A 379 0.07 20.25 -12.37
N ARG A 380 0.83 21.01 -13.15
CA ARG A 380 0.33 21.73 -14.34
C ARG A 380 -0.15 20.82 -15.47
N GLU A 381 0.30 19.58 -15.52
CA GLU A 381 -0.10 18.60 -16.53
C GLU A 381 -1.32 17.77 -16.13
N SER A 382 -1.96 18.09 -14.99
CA SER A 382 -3.10 17.33 -14.46
C SER A 382 -4.18 17.07 -15.50
N LYS A 383 -4.77 18.10 -16.12
CA LYS A 383 -5.81 17.94 -17.17
C LYS A 383 -5.36 17.06 -18.33
N LYS A 384 -4.12 17.20 -18.79
CA LYS A 384 -3.55 16.40 -19.88
C LYS A 384 -3.46 14.92 -19.49
N PHE A 385 -2.98 14.61 -18.29
CA PHE A 385 -2.93 13.24 -17.80
C PHE A 385 -4.31 12.60 -17.64
N HIS A 386 -5.32 13.40 -17.27
CA HIS A 386 -6.71 12.93 -17.21
C HIS A 386 -7.26 12.69 -18.62
N ALA A 387 -7.18 13.68 -19.51
CA ALA A 387 -7.55 13.58 -20.92
C ALA A 387 -6.98 12.32 -21.58
N ASP A 388 -5.68 12.06 -21.36
CA ASP A 388 -4.96 10.89 -21.86
C ASP A 388 -5.58 9.53 -21.46
N LEU A 389 -6.47 9.46 -20.47
CA LEU A 389 -7.18 8.23 -20.10
C LEU A 389 -8.31 7.86 -21.09
N SER A 390 -8.85 8.82 -21.84
CA SER A 390 -9.97 8.65 -22.78
C SER A 390 -9.68 7.52 -23.80
N LYS A 391 -8.51 7.57 -24.43
CA LYS A 391 -8.04 6.53 -25.36
C LYS A 391 -7.93 5.15 -24.73
N TYR A 392 -7.55 5.05 -23.45
CA TYR A 392 -7.45 3.75 -22.79
C TYR A 392 -8.83 3.18 -22.51
N LEU A 393 -9.81 4.00 -22.13
CA LEU A 393 -11.19 3.56 -21.94
C LEU A 393 -11.79 3.04 -23.25
N VAL A 394 -11.60 3.76 -24.35
CA VAL A 394 -12.07 3.34 -25.67
C VAL A 394 -11.37 2.06 -26.14
N ASN A 395 -10.04 2.01 -26.08
CA ASN A 395 -9.27 0.87 -26.59
C ASN A 395 -9.47 -0.42 -25.78
N ASN A 396 -9.90 -0.32 -24.52
CA ASN A 396 -10.22 -1.47 -23.67
C ASN A 396 -11.71 -1.84 -23.70
N GLY A 397 -12.50 -1.27 -24.62
CA GLY A 397 -13.90 -1.64 -24.81
C GLY A 397 -14.76 -1.36 -23.58
N ILE A 398 -14.52 -0.24 -22.90
CA ILE A 398 -15.35 0.19 -21.78
C ILE A 398 -16.68 0.72 -22.33
N ASP A 399 -17.78 0.21 -21.80
CA ASP A 399 -19.13 0.44 -22.34
C ASP A 399 -19.76 1.71 -21.77
N ARG A 400 -19.51 2.01 -20.49
CA ARG A 400 -19.99 3.24 -19.83
C ARG A 400 -18.97 3.82 -18.86
N VAL A 401 -18.90 5.14 -18.82
CA VAL A 401 -18.00 5.88 -17.93
C VAL A 401 -18.79 6.92 -17.14
N TYR A 402 -18.60 6.90 -15.83
CA TYR A 402 -19.09 7.89 -14.88
C TYR A 402 -17.89 8.62 -14.29
N ALA A 403 -17.96 9.94 -14.13
CA ALA A 403 -16.82 10.71 -13.67
C ALA A 403 -17.20 11.83 -12.69
N THR A 404 -16.34 12.06 -11.69
CA THR A 404 -16.50 13.16 -10.73
C THR A 404 -15.18 13.83 -10.37
N GLY A 405 -15.19 15.16 -10.35
CA GLY A 405 -14.02 15.99 -10.08
C GLY A 405 -13.68 16.93 -11.25
N ASP A 406 -12.94 18.00 -10.94
CA ASP A 406 -12.71 19.09 -11.87
C ASP A 406 -11.70 18.72 -12.95
N GLU A 407 -10.72 17.89 -12.60
CA GLU A 407 -9.61 17.52 -13.49
C GLU A 407 -10.00 16.36 -14.41
N ILE A 408 -10.74 15.37 -13.89
CA ILE A 408 -11.27 14.24 -14.67
C ILE A 408 -12.30 14.66 -15.72
N LYS A 409 -12.87 15.87 -15.62
CA LYS A 409 -13.74 16.42 -16.66
C LYS A 409 -13.07 16.46 -18.04
N ALA A 410 -11.77 16.77 -18.08
CA ALA A 410 -11.00 16.77 -19.33
C ALA A 410 -10.99 15.40 -20.02
N MET A 411 -10.98 14.31 -19.23
CA MET A 411 -11.16 12.95 -19.74
C MET A 411 -12.57 12.73 -20.28
N PHE A 412 -13.57 13.10 -19.49
CA PHE A 412 -14.97 12.83 -19.79
C PHE A 412 -15.42 13.53 -21.08
N ASP A 413 -15.02 14.79 -21.26
CA ASP A 413 -15.37 15.60 -22.45
C ASP A 413 -14.80 15.01 -23.75
N GLU A 414 -13.68 14.27 -23.69
CA GLU A 414 -13.06 13.61 -24.85
C GLU A 414 -13.67 12.24 -25.19
N LEU A 415 -14.51 11.69 -24.32
CA LEU A 415 -15.11 10.37 -24.56
C LEU A 415 -16.15 10.45 -25.68
N PRO A 416 -16.27 9.42 -26.54
CA PRO A 416 -17.42 9.28 -27.42
C PRO A 416 -18.74 9.31 -26.65
N GLN A 417 -19.73 10.07 -27.13
CA GLN A 417 -21.05 10.20 -26.47
C GLN A 417 -21.69 8.85 -26.10
N LYS A 418 -21.49 7.82 -26.92
CA LYS A 418 -22.03 6.47 -26.69
C LYS A 418 -21.54 5.79 -25.40
N ILE A 419 -20.37 6.16 -24.88
CA ILE A 419 -19.82 5.61 -23.63
C ILE A 419 -19.92 6.58 -22.46
N GLN A 420 -20.29 7.83 -22.70
CA GLN A 420 -20.52 8.79 -21.62
C GLN A 420 -21.77 8.36 -20.82
N GLY A 421 -21.58 8.12 -19.52
CA GLY A 421 -22.65 8.02 -18.53
C GLY A 421 -22.92 9.40 -17.95
N LYS A 422 -22.72 9.57 -16.64
CA LYS A 422 -22.87 10.86 -15.96
C LYS A 422 -21.53 11.47 -15.54
N PHE A 423 -21.38 12.77 -15.80
CA PHE A 423 -20.40 13.63 -15.14
C PHE A 423 -21.09 14.59 -14.16
N SER A 424 -20.46 14.80 -13.00
CA SER A 424 -20.82 15.87 -12.06
C SER A 424 -19.65 16.17 -11.11
N SER A 425 -19.49 17.42 -10.68
CA SER A 425 -18.56 17.79 -9.61
C SER A 425 -19.02 17.28 -8.23
N CYS A 426 -20.28 16.86 -8.10
CA CYS A 426 -20.86 16.26 -6.91
C CYS A 426 -20.99 14.74 -7.11
N VAL A 427 -20.34 13.96 -6.23
CA VAL A 427 -20.26 12.50 -6.35
C VAL A 427 -21.63 11.84 -6.16
N GLU A 428 -22.50 12.44 -5.37
CA GLU A 428 -23.84 11.97 -5.06
C GLU A 428 -24.71 11.93 -6.32
N ILE A 429 -24.64 12.96 -7.18
CA ILE A 429 -25.35 12.99 -8.47
C ILE A 429 -24.84 11.88 -9.40
N VAL A 430 -23.54 11.62 -9.42
CA VAL A 430 -22.96 10.52 -10.22
C VAL A 430 -23.47 9.17 -9.70
N LEU A 431 -23.56 9.04 -8.39
CA LEU A 431 -23.98 7.82 -7.70
C LEU A 431 -25.47 7.53 -7.95
N GLU A 432 -26.34 8.55 -7.88
CA GLU A 432 -27.76 8.44 -8.21
C GLU A 432 -27.97 7.89 -9.63
N HIS A 433 -27.36 8.52 -10.63
CA HIS A 433 -27.44 8.07 -12.02
C HIS A 433 -26.85 6.67 -12.23
N LEU A 434 -25.73 6.34 -11.58
CA LEU A 434 -25.16 5.01 -11.64
C LEU A 434 -26.16 3.97 -11.11
N LEU A 435 -26.77 4.22 -9.95
CA LEU A 435 -27.71 3.30 -9.31
C LEU A 435 -28.96 3.04 -10.15
N GLU A 436 -29.44 4.02 -10.91
CA GLU A 436 -30.58 3.89 -11.82
C GLU A 436 -30.27 2.99 -13.02
N GLU A 437 -29.03 3.02 -13.51
CA GLU A 437 -28.63 2.29 -14.70
C GLU A 437 -28.05 0.90 -14.42
N LEU A 438 -27.63 0.58 -13.20
CA LEU A 438 -27.02 -0.72 -12.88
C LEU A 438 -27.93 -1.90 -13.24
N SER A 439 -27.34 -2.87 -13.93
CA SER A 439 -28.03 -4.08 -14.40
C SER A 439 -27.28 -5.33 -13.97
N ARG A 440 -27.96 -6.48 -14.11
CA ARG A 440 -27.33 -7.78 -13.91
C ARG A 440 -26.15 -7.94 -14.86
N ASP A 441 -25.16 -8.71 -14.43
CA ASP A 441 -23.93 -9.05 -15.16
C ASP A 441 -23.00 -7.87 -15.45
N ASP A 442 -23.32 -6.65 -15.00
CA ASP A 442 -22.40 -5.51 -15.07
C ASP A 442 -21.12 -5.77 -14.25
N VAL A 443 -20.02 -5.17 -14.72
CA VAL A 443 -18.74 -5.12 -14.02
C VAL A 443 -18.35 -3.66 -13.83
N VAL A 444 -18.41 -3.20 -12.60
CA VAL A 444 -18.21 -1.81 -12.20
C VAL A 444 -16.85 -1.66 -11.55
N MET A 445 -15.95 -0.87 -12.12
CA MET A 445 -14.68 -0.50 -11.49
C MET A 445 -14.77 0.91 -10.93
N VAL A 446 -14.44 1.10 -9.65
CA VAL A 446 -14.44 2.40 -8.99
C VAL A 446 -13.01 2.81 -8.64
N LYS A 447 -12.52 3.93 -9.18
CA LYS A 447 -11.13 4.36 -9.01
C LYS A 447 -10.94 5.87 -8.97
N GLY A 448 -10.10 6.34 -8.06
CA GLY A 448 -9.71 7.76 -7.95
C GLY A 448 -8.73 7.97 -6.81
N SER A 449 -8.26 9.20 -6.65
CA SER A 449 -7.39 9.55 -5.52
C SER A 449 -8.10 9.38 -4.18
N PHE A 450 -7.33 9.32 -3.09
CA PHE A 450 -7.87 9.13 -1.74
C PHE A 450 -8.97 10.14 -1.37
N THR A 451 -8.88 11.37 -1.87
CA THR A 451 -9.82 12.47 -1.56
C THR A 451 -10.91 12.66 -2.61
N SER A 452 -10.97 11.85 -3.67
CA SER A 452 -11.93 12.04 -4.77
C SER A 452 -13.31 11.40 -4.52
N GLY A 453 -13.65 11.04 -3.28
CA GLY A 453 -14.95 10.45 -2.94
C GLY A 453 -15.18 9.00 -3.41
N MET A 454 -14.21 8.36 -4.06
CA MET A 454 -14.40 7.01 -4.63
C MET A 454 -14.61 5.92 -3.58
N ARG A 455 -14.04 6.07 -2.37
CA ARG A 455 -14.35 5.18 -1.25
C ARG A 455 -15.79 5.27 -0.81
N HIS A 456 -16.38 6.47 -0.88
CA HIS A 456 -17.79 6.66 -0.56
C HIS A 456 -18.68 5.92 -1.57
N VAL A 457 -18.38 6.03 -2.87
CA VAL A 457 -19.07 5.27 -3.93
C VAL A 457 -19.04 3.76 -3.64
N VAL A 458 -17.85 3.21 -3.34
CA VAL A 458 -17.70 1.79 -2.98
C VAL A 458 -18.51 1.43 -1.73
N SER A 459 -18.47 2.27 -0.69
CA SER A 459 -19.26 2.03 0.53
C SER A 459 -20.74 1.96 0.22
N VAL A 460 -21.31 2.95 -0.47
CA VAL A 460 -22.75 2.98 -0.78
C VAL A 460 -23.18 1.77 -1.61
N LEU A 461 -22.42 1.40 -2.64
CA LEU A 461 -22.71 0.21 -3.45
C LEU A 461 -22.69 -1.05 -2.59
N ARG A 462 -21.70 -1.20 -1.71
CA ARG A 462 -21.62 -2.33 -0.78
C ARG A 462 -22.76 -2.30 0.24
N ASP A 463 -23.06 -1.18 0.86
CA ASP A 463 -24.06 -1.09 1.92
C ASP A 463 -25.48 -1.31 1.38
N LYS A 464 -25.74 -0.92 0.12
CA LYS A 464 -27.02 -1.12 -0.55
C LYS A 464 -27.22 -2.55 -1.07
N PHE A 465 -26.15 -3.21 -1.52
CA PHE A 465 -26.25 -4.46 -2.29
C PHE A 465 -25.44 -5.65 -1.73
N SER A 466 -24.76 -5.49 -0.59
CA SER A 466 -24.13 -6.61 0.11
C SER A 466 -25.19 -7.51 0.74
N ARG A 467 -24.83 -8.79 0.93
CA ARG A 467 -25.66 -9.84 1.53
C ARG A 467 -26.09 -9.62 2.99
N SER A 468 -25.97 -8.43 3.58
CA SER A 468 -26.40 -8.21 4.97
C SER A 468 -27.91 -8.38 5.09
N ASP A 469 -28.30 -9.52 5.65
CA ASP A 469 -29.60 -9.94 6.14
C ASP A 469 -30.66 -8.82 6.19
N GLN A 470 -31.50 -8.76 5.15
CA GLN A 470 -32.80 -8.08 5.23
C GLN A 470 -33.72 -8.72 6.30
N LYS A 471 -33.29 -9.77 7.01
CA LYS A 471 -33.97 -10.34 8.18
C LYS A 471 -33.61 -9.69 9.52
N THR A 472 -32.46 -9.04 9.68
CA THR A 472 -32.04 -8.52 11.00
C THR A 472 -32.44 -7.06 11.24
N ARG A 473 -32.66 -6.27 10.17
CA ARG A 473 -33.10 -4.86 10.28
C ARG A 473 -34.54 -4.65 10.77
N LYS A 474 -35.32 -5.72 10.99
CA LYS A 474 -36.64 -5.64 11.64
C LYS A 474 -36.61 -5.88 13.16
N GLN A 475 -35.46 -6.20 13.76
CA GLN A 475 -35.38 -6.50 15.21
C GLN A 475 -34.50 -5.53 16.03
N GLU A 476 -33.66 -4.69 15.41
CA GLU A 476 -32.81 -3.72 16.14
C GLU A 476 -33.42 -2.30 16.22
N GLY A 477 -34.75 -2.21 16.14
CA GLY A 477 -35.53 -0.99 16.38
C GLY A 477 -35.83 -0.72 17.86
N GLN A 478 -35.11 -1.34 18.79
CA GLN A 478 -35.21 -1.08 20.22
C GLN A 478 -33.80 -1.00 20.81
N TYR A 479 -33.59 0.03 21.64
CA TYR A 479 -32.36 0.43 22.35
C TYR A 479 -31.44 1.41 21.62
N VAL A 480 -31.88 2.67 21.61
CA VAL A 480 -31.03 3.87 21.58
C VAL A 480 -31.06 4.48 22.98
N ILE A 481 -29.95 4.40 23.74
CA ILE A 481 -29.38 5.44 24.64
C ILE A 481 -27.87 5.23 24.67
#